data_AF-A0A2V8PDY9-F1
#
_entry.id   AF-A0A2V8PDY9-F1
#
_cell.length_a   1.000
_cell.length_b   1.000
_cell.length_c   1.000
_cell.angle_alpha   90.00
_cell.angle_beta   90.00
_cell.angle_gamma   90.00
#
_symmetry.space_group_name_H-M   'P 1'
#
loop_
_entity.id
_entity.type
_entity.pdbx_description
1 polymer ?
#
loop_
_entity_poly.entity_id
_entity_poly.type
_entity_poly.pdbx_seq_one_letter_code
_entity_poly.pdbx_strand_id
1 'polypeptide(L)' 'MKSNQADFSIENHGSIFLFRMNSPAAVQWVAENVQRDAQFFGDALIVETRYARDLAVGMIADGLEVS' A
#
# COMPACT_ATOMS: atom_id res chain seq x y z
N MET A 1 -17.73 11.87 -7.86
CA MET A 1 -16.60 12.65 -7.31
C MET A 1 -15.76 11.68 -6.49
N LYS A 2 -14.49 11.44 -6.85
CA LYS A 2 -13.56 10.82 -5.89
C LYS A 2 -13.41 11.82 -4.75
N SER A 3 -13.62 11.39 -3.50
CA SER A 3 -13.14 12.17 -2.36
C SER A 3 -11.64 12.42 -2.56
N ASN A 4 -11.15 13.62 -2.23
CA ASN A 4 -9.75 14.03 -2.39
C ASN A 4 -8.80 13.32 -1.40
N GLN A 5 -9.04 12.03 -1.18
CA GLN A 5 -8.39 11.17 -0.20
C GLN A 5 -7.55 10.17 -1.00
N ALA A 6 -6.25 10.15 -0.71
CA ALA A 6 -5.31 9.22 -1.34
C ALA A 6 -5.80 7.78 -1.22
N ASP A 7 -5.48 6.96 -2.22
CA ASP A 7 -5.82 5.54 -2.24
C ASP A 7 -5.03 4.75 -1.19
N PHE A 8 -3.83 5.21 -0.83
CA PHE A 8 -3.02 4.62 0.24
C PHE A 8 -2.08 5.63 0.92
N SER A 9 -1.59 5.28 2.11
CA SER A 9 -0.56 6.02 2.83
C SER A 9 0.59 5.10 3.25
N ILE A 10 1.77 5.70 3.50
CA ILE A 10 2.99 4.99 3.85
C ILE A 10 3.52 5.51 5.18
N GLU A 11 3.67 4.63 6.17
CA GLU A 11 4.29 4.95 7.46
C GLU A 11 5.64 4.24 7.59
N ASN A 12 6.69 4.98 7.93
CA ASN A 12 8.02 4.43 8.18
C ASN A 12 8.20 4.11 9.67
N HIS A 13 8.45 2.85 10.00
CA HIS A 13 8.71 2.36 11.37
C HIS A 13 10.16 1.85 11.54
N GLY A 14 11.08 2.31 10.70
CA GLY A 14 12.52 2.02 10.76
C GLY A 14 12.90 0.75 10.02
N SER A 15 12.52 -0.42 10.55
CA SER A 15 12.83 -1.73 9.95
C SER A 15 11.76 -2.23 8.98
N ILE A 16 10.56 -1.64 9.05
CA ILE A 16 9.40 -1.96 8.20
C ILE A 16 8.66 -0.68 7.82
N PHE A 17 7.86 -0.77 6.77
CA PHE A 17 6.87 0.20 6.36
C PHE A 17 5.47 -0.40 6.54
N LEU A 18 4.51 0.45 6.90
CA LEU A 18 3.09 0.12 6.85
C LEU A 18 2.44 0.84 5.67
N PHE A 19 1.83 0.08 4.78
CA PHE A 19 1.03 0.58 3.68
C PHE A 19 -0.44 0.44 4.07
N ARG A 20 -1.13 1.56 4.26
CA ARG A 20 -2.55 1.56 4.67
C ARG A 20 -3.41 1.86 3.45
N MET A 21 -4.26 0.91 3.06
CA MET A 21 -5.16 1.07 1.92
C MET A 21 -6.40 1.84 2.35
N ASN A 22 -6.59 3.02 1.78
CA ASN A 22 -7.67 3.96 2.14
C ASN A 22 -8.82 3.93 1.11
N SER A 23 -8.69 3.14 0.04
CA SER A 23 -9.73 2.97 -0.98
C SER A 23 -9.92 1.49 -1.37
N PRO A 24 -11.11 1.14 -1.90
CA PRO A 24 -11.34 -0.20 -2.45
C PRO A 24 -10.38 -0.56 -3.59
N ALA A 25 -9.94 0.42 -4.37
CA ALA A 25 -9.00 0.20 -5.48
C ALA A 25 -7.62 -0.24 -4.96
N ALA A 26 -7.11 0.40 -3.90
CA ALA A 26 -5.86 -0.02 -3.27
C ALA A 26 -5.96 -1.41 -2.62
N VAL A 27 -7.08 -1.72 -1.96
CA VAL A 27 -7.33 -3.05 -1.38
C VAL A 27 -7.31 -4.13 -2.46
N GLN A 28 -8.00 -3.89 -3.58
CA GLN A 28 -8.04 -4.82 -4.70
C GLN A 28 -6.65 -5.00 -5.32
N TRP A 29 -5.93 -3.89 -5.56
CA TRP A 29 -4.58 -3.94 -6.13
C TRP A 29 -3.63 -4.79 -5.28
N VAL A 30 -3.67 -4.63 -3.96
CA VAL A 30 -2.87 -5.45 -3.03
C VAL A 30 -3.26 -6.92 -3.13
N ALA A 31 -4.55 -7.24 -3.20
CA ALA A 31 -5.01 -8.62 -3.32
C ALA A 31 -4.58 -9.31 -4.63
N GLU A 32 -4.38 -8.54 -5.70
CA GLU A 32 -3.97 -9.04 -7.02
C GLU A 32 -2.45 -9.12 -7.20
N ASN A 33 -1.70 -8.19 -6.59
CA ASN A 33 -0.27 -8.00 -6.86
C ASN A 33 0.65 -8.43 -5.70
N VAL A 34 0.12 -8.63 -4.50
CA VAL A 34 0.90 -9.04 -3.32
C VAL A 34 0.61 -10.50 -3.01
N GLN A 35 1.66 -11.22 -2.59
CA GLN A 35 1.57 -12.62 -2.17
C GLN A 35 0.52 -12.83 -1.06
N ARG A 36 -0.21 -13.96 -1.13
CA ARG A 36 -1.33 -14.25 -0.23
C ARG A 36 -0.96 -14.41 1.25
N ASP A 37 0.30 -14.73 1.52
CA ASP A 37 0.87 -14.91 2.87
C ASP A 37 1.55 -13.65 3.41
N ALA A 38 1.35 -12.50 2.77
CA ALA A 38 1.81 -11.22 3.28
C ALA A 38 1.24 -10.91 4.67
N GLN A 39 2.05 -10.27 5.50
CA GLN A 39 1.69 -9.95 6.87
C GLN A 39 0.99 -8.59 6.94
N PHE A 40 -0.01 -8.50 7.80
CA PHE A 40 -0.76 -7.27 8.05
C PHE A 40 -0.72 -6.92 9.54
N PHE A 41 -0.67 -5.62 9.84
CA PHE A 41 -0.90 -5.07 11.17
C PHE A 41 -2.23 -4.32 11.16
N GLY A 42 -3.30 -5.00 11.58
CA GLY A 42 -4.66 -4.50 11.38
C GLY A 42 -5.00 -4.46 9.89
N ASP A 43 -5.29 -3.28 9.37
CA ASP A 43 -5.62 -3.02 7.96
C ASP A 43 -4.42 -2.57 7.11
N ALA A 44 -3.22 -2.47 7.70
CA ALA A 44 -2.02 -2.06 6.99
C ALA A 44 -1.16 -3.25 6.58
N LEU A 45 -0.71 -3.26 5.33
CA LEU A 45 0.27 -4.22 4.82
C LEU A 45 1.65 -3.89 5.37
N ILE A 46 2.30 -4.88 6.01
CA ILE A 46 3.69 -4.77 6.49
C ILE A 46 4.63 -5.05 5.33
N VAL A 47 5.57 -4.13 5.07
CA VAL A 47 6.52 -4.22 3.95
C VAL A 47 7.94 -3.98 4.45
N GLU A 48 8.85 -4.90 4.14
CA GLU A 48 10.28 -4.68 4.41
C GLU A 48 10.82 -3.50 3.59
N THR A 49 11.77 -2.76 4.15
CA THR A 49 12.39 -1.57 3.51
C THR A 49 12.84 -1.81 2.07
N ARG A 50 13.39 -3.00 1.78
CA ARG A 50 13.88 -3.36 0.43
C ARG A 50 12.79 -3.46 -0.64
N TYR A 51 11.54 -3.63 -0.24
CA TYR A 51 10.39 -3.77 -1.15
C TYR A 51 9.50 -2.53 -1.17
N ALA A 52 9.58 -1.67 -0.15
CA ALA A 52 8.66 -0.55 0.03
C ALA A 52 8.64 0.41 -1.18
N ARG A 53 9.82 0.75 -1.72
CA ARG A 53 9.91 1.64 -2.89
C ARG A 53 9.23 1.03 -4.12
N ASP A 54 9.56 -0.22 -4.43
CA ASP A 54 9.07 -0.86 -5.65
C ASP A 54 7.56 -1.11 -5.59
N LEU A 55 7.04 -1.45 -4.40
CA LEU A 55 5.61 -1.55 -4.15
C LEU A 55 4.90 -0.21 -4.40
N ALA A 56 5.39 0.88 -3.79
CA ALA A 56 4.80 2.21 -3.96
C ALA A 56 4.82 2.66 -5.43
N VAL A 57 5.94 2.42 -6.13
CA VAL A 57 6.06 2.72 -7.57
C VAL A 57 5.05 1.91 -8.39
N GLY A 58 4.86 0.62 -8.09
CA GLY A 58 3.86 -0.21 -8.75
C GLY A 58 2.44 0.32 -8.57
N MET A 59 2.06 0.64 -7.32
CA MET A 59 0.74 1.20 -7.01
C MET A 59 0.49 2.52 -7.75
N ILE A 60 1.48 3.42 -7.76
CA ILE A 60 1.38 4.72 -8.45
C ILE A 60 1.33 4.55 -9.97
N ALA A 61 2.12 3.63 -10.53
CA ALA A 61 2.12 3.35 -11.96
C ALA A 61 0.75 2.86 -12.46
N ASP A 62 -0.01 2.16 -11.63
CA ASP A 62 -1.37 1.69 -11.91
C ASP A 62 -2.46 2.72 -11.51
N GLY A 63 -2.06 3.95 -11.22
CA GLY A 63 -2.97 5.09 -11.05
C GLY A 63 -3.55 5.26 -9.65
N LEU A 64 -2.97 4.62 -8.63
CA LEU A 64 -3.32 4.85 -7.23
C LEU A 64 -2.57 6.08 -6.68
N GLU A 65 -3.28 6.90 -5.91
CA GLU A 65 -2.70 8.10 -5.31
C GLU A 65 -2.17 7.83 -3.89
N VAL A 66 -1.00 8.40 -3.56
CA VAL A 66 -0.38 8.35 -2.23
C VAL A 66 -0.49 9.70 -1.52
N SER A 67 -0.71 9.69 -0.19
CA SER A 67 -0.66 10.90 0.68
C SER A 67 0.65 11.07 1.41
#